data_AF-A0A9P5CT68-F1
#
_entry.id   AF-A0A9P5CT68-F1
#
_cell.length_a   1.000
_cell.length_b   1.000
_cell.length_c   1.000
_cell.angle_alpha   90.00
_cell.angle_beta   90.00
_cell.angle_gamma   90.00
#
_symmetry.space_group_name_H-M   'P 1'
#
loop_
_entity.id
_entity.type
_entity.pdbx_description
1 polymer ?
#
loop_
_entity_poly.entity_id
_entity_poly.type
_entity_poly.pdbx_seq_one_letter_code
_entity_poly.pdbx_strand_id
1 'polypeptide(L)'
;MRFNHLCFLLTLDLVLGDITAARNVTSSTSDLQTWWHDNGEFNYETPVRDENVRQSHVYATWVKSTTDTNQTYYNSFVYETIPRNGQGNIIIPGNASSISTEDDSITIEADIWITMGWTQFLYGSDAWVKISRYGNNLTTASDVVIRPTHLSLNVTDDGLGNVYVLVPYRAQGYRISVEFQDNLYSYRNGCNDTESDFVQDWHADGPNYVSNFTDSMPVMGVEPHDALLIFASPFPSSDLIPSETSQETYVVYPGLVPDLSNITSTNVYFTPGVYYMTATNHAVLSSSVDWVYLAPGAYVKGAVQFTTTSSIIKATGFGVLSGEQYVYQANTASGYTNNASNNDDLRMWSGYSTGDSHQTFVISGVTTNSPPFNSIDFFGDIDTISINQSDYKQVGAFFGQTDGTTLYTGSTVRDTFYHSNDDTIKTYGSNISVSDVIVWKGKTAPVIQFGWASRNLTNITVDGIDVIHSRYNSNGSHPSIIGANQVYGYLETQTDTADLSNTVKNVYFGNIRSEGIGGNLMRIVPLANYENVVIENVSLGDFSDRSNYIFGSQLPVWTDGNGSPVTITGFTIFNYTVNGTTISTTLDNTGYTSLGGLNIAEEFLAADAVITVQ
;
A
#
# COMPACT_ATOMS: atom_id res chain seq x y z
N MET A 1 -43.69 4.95 -66.26
CA MET A 1 -42.28 5.23 -66.62
C MET A 1 -41.62 5.85 -65.40
N ARG A 2 -40.47 5.30 -64.98
CA ARG A 2 -39.64 5.62 -63.80
C ARG A 2 -40.16 5.16 -62.42
N PHE A 3 -39.77 3.94 -62.05
CA PHE A 3 -39.56 3.56 -60.65
C PHE A 3 -38.05 3.41 -60.43
N ASN A 4 -37.51 4.13 -59.45
CA ASN A 4 -36.13 4.02 -59.00
C ASN A 4 -35.96 2.74 -58.18
N HIS A 5 -34.94 1.93 -58.50
CA HIS A 5 -34.41 0.91 -57.61
C HIS A 5 -33.39 1.56 -56.67
N LEU A 6 -33.70 1.52 -55.37
CA LEU A 6 -32.76 1.85 -54.30
C LEU A 6 -32.18 0.51 -53.81
N CYS A 7 -30.93 0.23 -54.16
CA CYS A 7 -30.16 -0.85 -53.56
C CYS A 7 -29.78 -0.44 -52.13
N PHE A 8 -30.37 -1.10 -51.14
CA PHE A 8 -29.82 -1.13 -49.79
C PHE A 8 -28.79 -2.27 -49.74
N LEU A 9 -27.50 -1.92 -49.67
CA LEU A 9 -26.48 -2.81 -49.15
C LEU A 9 -26.70 -2.93 -47.64
N LEU A 10 -27.20 -4.08 -47.19
CA LEU A 10 -27.06 -4.48 -45.79
C LEU A 10 -25.61 -4.94 -45.59
N THR A 11 -24.81 -4.13 -44.90
CA THR A 11 -23.60 -4.62 -44.24
C THR A 11 -24.05 -5.43 -43.02
N LEU A 12 -23.88 -6.75 -43.11
CA LEU A 12 -24.07 -7.66 -41.99
C LEU A 12 -22.81 -7.56 -41.13
N ASP A 13 -22.83 -6.69 -40.12
CA ASP A 13 -21.80 -6.71 -39.08
C ASP A 13 -21.94 -8.02 -38.29
N LEU A 14 -21.03 -8.95 -38.57
CA LEU A 14 -20.84 -10.13 -37.73
C LEU A 14 -20.28 -9.62 -36.40
N VAL A 15 -21.13 -9.53 -35.38
CA VAL A 15 -20.67 -9.47 -33.99
C VAL A 15 -20.00 -10.81 -33.70
N LEU A 16 -18.68 -10.86 -33.86
CA LEU A 16 -17.86 -11.93 -33.30
C LEU A 16 -18.07 -11.89 -31.79
N GLY A 17 -18.89 -12.79 -31.26
CA GLY A 17 -19.11 -12.90 -29.83
C GLY A 17 -17.78 -13.17 -29.12
N ASP A 18 -17.51 -12.41 -28.06
CA ASP A 18 -16.39 -12.64 -27.16
C ASP A 18 -16.40 -14.11 -26.72
N ILE A 19 -15.35 -14.86 -27.08
CA ILE A 19 -15.18 -16.24 -26.62
C ILE A 19 -14.43 -16.19 -25.29
N THR A 20 -15.15 -16.27 -24.18
CA THR A 20 -14.56 -16.59 -22.88
C THR A 20 -14.16 -18.06 -22.87
N ALA A 21 -12.92 -18.37 -22.47
CA ALA A 21 -12.48 -19.75 -22.37
C ALA A 21 -13.34 -20.53 -21.36
N ALA A 22 -13.83 -21.71 -21.75
CA ALA A 22 -14.72 -22.55 -20.93
C ALA A 22 -14.02 -23.28 -19.76
N ARG A 23 -12.73 -23.00 -19.54
CA ARG A 23 -11.83 -23.57 -18.52
C ARG A 23 -10.90 -22.47 -18.04
N ASN A 24 -10.22 -22.68 -16.91
CA ASN A 24 -9.11 -21.81 -16.48
C ASN A 24 -7.98 -21.87 -17.51
N VAL A 25 -8.03 -21.02 -18.52
CA VAL A 25 -7.05 -20.95 -19.60
C VAL A 25 -6.24 -19.69 -19.41
N THR A 26 -4.95 -19.86 -19.18
CA THR A 26 -4.00 -18.77 -18.94
C THR A 26 -3.15 -18.49 -20.19
N SER A 27 -2.48 -17.35 -20.23
CA SER A 27 -1.52 -17.00 -21.27
C SER A 27 -0.09 -17.12 -20.76
N SER A 28 0.85 -17.49 -21.64
CA SER A 28 2.29 -17.51 -21.37
C SER A 28 3.06 -17.16 -22.65
N THR A 29 2.72 -16.02 -23.26
CA THR A 29 3.37 -15.47 -24.45
C THR A 29 4.33 -14.34 -24.08
N SER A 30 5.06 -13.79 -25.06
CA SER A 30 5.89 -12.59 -24.87
C SER A 30 5.08 -11.32 -24.58
N ASP A 31 3.80 -11.32 -24.94
CA ASP A 31 2.95 -10.14 -24.90
C ASP A 31 2.02 -10.16 -23.67
N LEU A 32 1.72 -11.35 -23.15
CA LEU A 32 0.84 -11.54 -22.01
C LEU A 32 1.18 -12.83 -21.24
N GLN A 33 1.38 -12.71 -19.94
CA GLN A 33 1.44 -13.84 -19.01
C GLN A 33 0.41 -13.66 -17.90
N THR A 34 -0.48 -14.64 -17.77
CA THR A 34 -1.43 -14.77 -16.66
C THR A 34 -1.23 -16.13 -15.99
N TRP A 35 -1.75 -16.32 -14.78
CA TRP A 35 -1.64 -17.57 -14.05
C TRP A 35 -2.89 -17.87 -13.25
N TRP A 36 -2.96 -19.10 -12.75
CA TRP A 36 -4.10 -19.64 -12.01
C TRP A 36 -3.63 -20.53 -10.85
N HIS A 37 -4.48 -20.69 -9.83
CA HIS A 37 -4.32 -21.62 -8.71
C HIS A 37 -5.53 -22.58 -8.67
N ASP A 38 -5.29 -23.87 -8.90
CA ASP A 38 -6.35 -24.90 -8.90
C ASP A 38 -6.95 -25.16 -7.51
N ASN A 39 -6.23 -24.73 -6.48
CA ASN A 39 -6.55 -24.77 -5.05
C ASN A 39 -7.04 -23.40 -4.52
N GLY A 40 -7.64 -22.58 -5.39
CA GLY A 40 -8.39 -21.40 -4.97
C GLY A 40 -9.56 -21.76 -4.04
N GLU A 41 -9.72 -21.02 -2.94
CA GLU A 41 -10.77 -21.22 -1.94
C GLU A 41 -11.58 -19.94 -1.79
N PHE A 42 -12.89 -19.99 -2.09
CA PHE A 42 -13.83 -18.93 -1.72
C PHE A 42 -14.10 -19.03 -0.22
N ASN A 43 -13.48 -18.12 0.53
CA ASN A 43 -13.61 -18.03 1.96
C ASN A 43 -13.37 -16.57 2.35
N TYR A 44 -14.30 -15.97 3.09
CA TYR A 44 -14.20 -14.57 3.55
C TYR A 44 -14.43 -14.46 5.07
N GLU A 45 -14.44 -15.58 5.79
CA GLU A 45 -14.75 -15.64 7.22
C GLU A 45 -13.64 -16.28 8.06
N THR A 46 -12.99 -17.34 7.56
CA THR A 46 -12.01 -18.13 8.31
C THR A 46 -10.66 -18.17 7.60
N PRO A 47 -9.59 -18.69 8.25
CA PRO A 47 -8.36 -18.99 7.55
C PRO A 47 -8.63 -20.06 6.48
N VAL A 48 -7.99 -19.92 5.32
CA VAL A 48 -7.96 -20.97 4.30
C VAL A 48 -7.00 -22.09 4.71
N ARG A 49 -7.09 -23.25 4.05
CA ARG A 49 -6.12 -24.34 4.30
C ARG A 49 -4.70 -23.94 3.92
N ASP A 50 -3.71 -24.60 4.52
CA ASP A 50 -2.29 -24.37 4.25
C ASP A 50 -1.97 -24.46 2.76
N GLU A 51 -2.52 -25.48 2.10
CA GLU A 51 -2.36 -25.73 0.67
C GLU A 51 -3.28 -24.90 -0.24
N ASN A 52 -4.17 -24.06 0.28
CA ASN A 52 -5.13 -23.28 -0.52
C ASN A 52 -4.75 -21.81 -0.63
N VAL A 53 -5.28 -21.11 -1.64
CA VAL A 53 -5.17 -19.64 -1.78
C VAL A 53 -6.55 -19.02 -1.69
N ARG A 54 -6.73 -18.00 -0.86
CA ARG A 54 -8.00 -17.26 -0.81
C ARG A 54 -8.27 -16.61 -2.16
N GLN A 55 -9.37 -16.99 -2.79
CA GLN A 55 -9.81 -16.49 -4.08
C GLN A 55 -10.95 -15.50 -3.87
N SER A 56 -11.00 -14.43 -4.66
CA SER A 56 -12.06 -13.44 -4.50
C SER A 56 -13.45 -14.02 -4.67
N HIS A 57 -14.30 -13.74 -3.69
CA HIS A 57 -15.69 -14.19 -3.68
C HIS A 57 -16.61 -13.28 -4.51
N VAL A 58 -16.13 -12.09 -4.90
CA VAL A 58 -16.89 -11.10 -5.68
C VAL A 58 -16.46 -11.08 -7.13
N TYR A 59 -15.16 -11.11 -7.41
CA TYR A 59 -14.64 -10.76 -8.74
C TYR A 59 -14.03 -11.95 -9.50
N ALA A 60 -14.22 -11.93 -10.82
CA ALA A 60 -13.47 -12.74 -11.77
C ALA A 60 -12.88 -11.84 -12.86
N THR A 61 -11.63 -12.11 -13.25
CA THR A 61 -10.92 -11.31 -14.25
C THR A 61 -10.36 -12.15 -15.39
N TRP A 62 -10.33 -11.53 -16.56
CA TRP A 62 -9.63 -12.04 -17.73
C TRP A 62 -8.85 -10.93 -18.41
N VAL A 63 -7.77 -11.29 -19.09
CA VAL A 63 -6.91 -10.35 -19.79
C VAL A 63 -6.75 -10.79 -21.24
N LYS A 64 -6.83 -9.82 -22.15
CA LYS A 64 -6.58 -10.01 -23.57
C LYS A 64 -5.55 -8.97 -24.04
N SER A 65 -4.45 -9.42 -24.63
CA SER A 65 -3.57 -8.51 -25.35
C SER A 65 -4.27 -7.97 -26.60
N THR A 66 -4.13 -6.69 -26.87
CA THR A 66 -4.59 -6.07 -28.14
C THR A 66 -3.85 -6.62 -29.36
N THR A 67 -2.68 -7.26 -29.18
CA THR A 67 -1.92 -7.95 -30.23
C THR A 67 -2.43 -9.37 -30.50
N ASP A 68 -3.26 -9.96 -29.62
CA ASP A 68 -3.78 -11.31 -29.81
C ASP A 68 -4.85 -11.33 -30.91
N THR A 69 -4.50 -11.96 -32.04
CA THR A 69 -5.38 -12.10 -33.20
C THR A 69 -6.54 -13.07 -32.96
N ASN A 70 -6.45 -13.95 -31.97
CA ASN A 70 -7.51 -14.91 -31.63
C ASN A 70 -8.65 -14.28 -30.81
N GLN A 71 -8.48 -13.03 -30.36
CA GLN A 71 -9.44 -12.30 -29.53
C GLN A 71 -9.79 -13.00 -28.20
N THR A 72 -8.90 -13.85 -27.69
CA THR A 72 -9.14 -14.66 -26.49
C THR A 72 -8.91 -13.86 -25.21
N TYR A 73 -9.84 -13.95 -24.27
CA TYR A 73 -9.68 -13.47 -22.90
C TYR A 73 -9.18 -14.62 -22.00
N TYR A 74 -7.96 -14.49 -21.47
CA TYR A 74 -7.31 -15.50 -20.62
C TYR A 74 -7.57 -15.20 -19.14
N ASN A 75 -7.86 -16.23 -18.34
CA ASN A 75 -8.08 -16.07 -16.91
C ASN A 75 -6.85 -15.46 -16.23
N SER A 76 -7.09 -14.57 -15.28
CA SER A 76 -6.09 -14.08 -14.31
C SER A 76 -6.65 -14.33 -12.91
N PHE A 77 -5.86 -14.94 -12.04
CA PHE A 77 -6.32 -15.27 -10.69
C PHE A 77 -6.58 -14.00 -9.88
N VAL A 78 -7.76 -13.92 -9.26
CA VAL A 78 -8.10 -12.85 -8.32
C VAL A 78 -7.92 -13.39 -6.91
N TYR A 79 -6.85 -12.95 -6.26
CA TYR A 79 -6.59 -13.18 -4.85
C TYR A 79 -7.53 -12.33 -3.99
N GLU A 80 -7.71 -12.71 -2.73
CA GLU A 80 -8.45 -11.89 -1.75
C GLU A 80 -7.77 -11.95 -0.39
N THR A 81 -7.84 -10.83 0.34
CA THR A 81 -7.44 -10.74 1.74
C THR A 81 -8.52 -10.05 2.55
N ILE A 82 -8.62 -10.43 3.83
CA ILE A 82 -9.65 -10.00 4.76
C ILE A 82 -9.00 -9.56 6.08
N PRO A 83 -9.59 -8.63 6.84
CA PRO A 83 -9.12 -8.26 8.17
C PRO A 83 -8.89 -9.49 9.06
N ARG A 84 -7.78 -9.49 9.81
CA ARG A 84 -7.34 -10.58 10.70
C ARG A 84 -7.17 -11.94 10.03
N ASN A 85 -7.17 -12.01 8.69
CA ASN A 85 -6.99 -13.24 7.92
C ASN A 85 -8.06 -14.33 8.21
N GLY A 86 -9.17 -13.96 8.84
CA GLY A 86 -10.19 -14.89 9.37
C GLY A 86 -9.81 -15.58 10.69
N GLN A 87 -8.66 -15.26 11.29
CA GLN A 87 -8.22 -15.86 12.55
C GLN A 87 -8.96 -15.28 13.78
N GLY A 88 -9.53 -14.08 13.64
CA GLY A 88 -10.01 -13.27 14.77
C GLY A 88 -8.85 -12.59 15.50
N ASN A 89 -9.18 -11.83 16.56
CA ASN A 89 -8.15 -11.20 17.40
C ASN A 89 -7.66 -12.22 18.43
N ILE A 90 -6.57 -12.93 18.11
CA ILE A 90 -6.05 -14.05 18.91
C ILE A 90 -4.59 -13.82 19.35
N ILE A 91 -4.22 -14.44 20.46
CA ILE A 91 -2.89 -14.37 21.07
C ILE A 91 -2.00 -15.51 20.58
N ILE A 92 -2.52 -16.74 20.58
CA ILE A 92 -1.77 -17.94 20.23
C ILE A 92 -2.16 -18.35 18.81
N PRO A 93 -1.22 -18.40 17.85
CA PRO A 93 -1.54 -18.75 16.48
C PRO A 93 -2.27 -20.09 16.36
N GLY A 94 -3.32 -20.12 15.55
CA GLY A 94 -4.17 -21.31 15.36
C GLY A 94 -5.10 -21.67 16.53
N ASN A 95 -5.11 -20.91 17.62
CA ASN A 95 -6.02 -21.14 18.75
C ASN A 95 -7.12 -20.07 18.81
N ALA A 96 -8.26 -20.34 18.17
CA ALA A 96 -9.42 -19.45 18.15
C ALA A 96 -10.01 -19.12 19.53
N SER A 97 -9.69 -19.90 20.58
CA SER A 97 -10.12 -19.61 21.96
C SER A 97 -9.18 -18.66 22.70
N SER A 98 -7.99 -18.36 22.15
CA SER A 98 -7.02 -17.46 22.76
C SER A 98 -7.28 -15.99 22.42
N ILE A 99 -8.51 -15.52 22.67
CA ILE A 99 -8.96 -14.19 22.27
C ILE A 99 -8.14 -13.10 22.98
N SER A 100 -7.74 -12.06 22.23
CA SER A 100 -7.19 -10.81 22.75
C SER A 100 -8.24 -9.71 22.75
N THR A 101 -8.10 -8.77 23.68
CA THR A 101 -8.86 -7.51 23.71
C THR A 101 -7.99 -6.30 23.41
N GLU A 102 -6.68 -6.51 23.18
CA GLU A 102 -5.77 -5.44 22.79
C GLU A 102 -6.14 -4.93 21.39
N ASP A 103 -5.97 -3.63 21.19
CA ASP A 103 -6.24 -2.97 19.91
C ASP A 103 -5.23 -3.43 18.86
N ASP A 104 -5.72 -4.06 17.80
CA ASP A 104 -4.94 -4.47 16.63
C ASP A 104 -5.13 -3.49 15.46
N SER A 105 -5.69 -2.31 15.74
CA SER A 105 -6.11 -1.25 14.83
C SER A 105 -7.24 -1.61 13.86
N ILE A 106 -7.76 -2.84 13.92
CA ILE A 106 -8.95 -3.27 13.17
C ILE A 106 -10.17 -3.03 14.05
N THR A 107 -11.09 -2.20 13.54
CA THR A 107 -12.30 -1.78 14.25
C THR A 107 -13.51 -2.59 13.77
N ILE A 108 -14.35 -1.98 12.94
CA ILE A 108 -15.57 -2.55 12.36
C ILE A 108 -15.30 -3.36 11.09
N GLU A 109 -14.11 -3.28 10.49
CA GLU A 109 -13.83 -3.81 9.15
C GLU A 109 -14.04 -5.31 9.06
N ALA A 110 -13.67 -6.05 10.12
CA ALA A 110 -13.88 -7.49 10.17
C ALA A 110 -15.38 -7.85 10.33
N ASP A 111 -16.14 -7.02 11.05
CA ASP A 111 -17.56 -7.25 11.35
C ASP A 111 -18.49 -6.85 10.21
N ILE A 112 -18.10 -5.88 9.40
CA ILE A 112 -18.81 -5.51 8.17
C ILE A 112 -18.31 -6.29 6.95
N TRP A 113 -17.27 -7.12 7.09
CA TRP A 113 -16.69 -7.96 6.03
C TRP A 113 -16.01 -7.21 4.89
N ILE A 114 -15.23 -6.16 5.20
CA ILE A 114 -14.37 -5.49 4.23
C ILE A 114 -13.40 -6.50 3.62
N THR A 115 -13.23 -6.47 2.30
CA THR A 115 -12.26 -7.31 1.60
C THR A 115 -11.40 -6.51 0.63
N MET A 116 -10.22 -7.04 0.33
CA MET A 116 -9.35 -6.51 -0.72
C MET A 116 -8.98 -7.62 -1.71
N GLY A 117 -9.61 -7.59 -2.87
CA GLY A 117 -9.27 -8.42 -4.01
C GLY A 117 -8.18 -7.80 -4.88
N TRP A 118 -7.31 -8.63 -5.46
CA TRP A 118 -6.36 -8.15 -6.47
C TRP A 118 -6.03 -9.21 -7.52
N THR A 119 -5.71 -8.75 -8.72
CA THR A 119 -5.23 -9.58 -9.82
C THR A 119 -3.92 -9.02 -10.34
N GLN A 120 -3.01 -9.90 -10.78
CA GLN A 120 -1.75 -9.50 -11.36
C GLN A 120 -1.47 -10.28 -12.64
N PHE A 121 -0.87 -9.61 -13.62
CA PHE A 121 -0.41 -10.22 -14.88
C PHE A 121 0.81 -9.49 -15.43
N LEU A 122 1.55 -10.16 -16.30
CA LEU A 122 2.64 -9.54 -17.06
C LEU A 122 2.18 -9.21 -18.47
N TYR A 123 2.60 -8.07 -19.00
CA TYR A 123 2.20 -7.62 -20.33
C TYR A 123 3.34 -6.88 -21.06
N GLY A 124 3.36 -7.01 -22.38
CA GLY A 124 4.32 -6.36 -23.28
C GLY A 124 3.67 -5.43 -24.31
N SER A 125 2.35 -5.30 -24.28
CA SER A 125 1.53 -4.49 -25.19
C SER A 125 0.20 -4.13 -24.52
N ASP A 126 -0.53 -3.14 -25.04
CA ASP A 126 -1.83 -2.72 -24.51
C ASP A 126 -2.75 -3.94 -24.30
N ALA A 127 -3.49 -3.95 -23.19
CA ALA A 127 -4.33 -5.08 -22.79
C ALA A 127 -5.71 -4.61 -22.36
N TRP A 128 -6.73 -5.39 -22.71
CA TRP A 128 -8.08 -5.27 -22.15
C TRP A 128 -8.20 -6.18 -20.94
N VAL A 129 -8.59 -5.63 -19.80
CA VAL A 129 -8.96 -6.39 -18.60
C VAL A 129 -10.48 -6.45 -18.52
N LYS A 130 -11.04 -7.64 -18.72
CA LYS A 130 -12.45 -7.94 -18.52
C LYS A 130 -12.68 -8.30 -17.05
N ILE A 131 -13.66 -7.68 -16.43
CA ILE A 131 -14.03 -7.83 -15.03
C ILE A 131 -15.50 -8.23 -14.98
N SER A 132 -15.78 -9.29 -14.23
CA SER A 132 -17.13 -9.74 -13.92
C SER A 132 -17.32 -9.82 -12.42
N ARG A 133 -18.54 -9.56 -11.94
CA ARG A 133 -18.93 -9.78 -10.55
C ARG A 133 -19.81 -11.02 -10.46
N TYR A 134 -19.53 -11.91 -9.53
CA TYR A 134 -20.39 -13.06 -9.27
C TYR A 134 -21.78 -12.59 -8.81
N GLY A 135 -22.81 -13.38 -9.12
CA GLY A 135 -24.21 -13.02 -8.85
C GLY A 135 -24.86 -12.16 -9.96
N ASN A 136 -26.08 -11.68 -9.71
CA ASN A 136 -26.84 -10.88 -10.67
C ASN A 136 -26.58 -9.38 -10.46
N ASN A 137 -25.35 -8.97 -10.77
CA ASN A 137 -24.86 -7.61 -10.56
C ASN A 137 -24.73 -6.88 -11.89
N LEU A 138 -25.78 -6.15 -12.27
CA LEU A 138 -25.75 -5.31 -13.47
C LEU A 138 -24.90 -4.06 -13.20
N THR A 139 -23.69 -4.03 -13.75
CA THR A 139 -22.82 -2.84 -13.77
C THR A 139 -22.77 -2.23 -15.16
N THR A 140 -22.76 -0.91 -15.24
CA THR A 140 -22.37 -0.17 -16.46
C THR A 140 -21.02 0.52 -16.29
N ALA A 141 -20.32 0.81 -17.40
CA ALA A 141 -19.04 1.51 -17.36
C ALA A 141 -19.12 2.88 -16.67
N SER A 142 -20.28 3.55 -16.71
CA SER A 142 -20.50 4.83 -16.02
C SER A 142 -20.55 4.72 -14.50
N ASP A 143 -20.77 3.52 -13.95
CA ASP A 143 -20.79 3.25 -12.51
C ASP A 143 -19.41 2.85 -11.97
N VAL A 144 -18.37 2.94 -12.80
CA VAL A 144 -17.01 2.53 -12.45
C VAL A 144 -16.06 3.71 -12.40
N VAL A 145 -15.34 3.84 -11.30
CA VAL A 145 -14.23 4.77 -11.12
C VAL A 145 -12.92 3.99 -11.11
N ILE A 146 -11.94 4.46 -11.87
CA ILE A 146 -10.57 3.94 -11.81
C ILE A 146 -9.73 4.92 -11.00
N ARG A 147 -9.06 4.43 -9.95
CA ARG A 147 -8.08 5.23 -9.19
C ARG A 147 -6.66 4.73 -9.43
N PRO A 148 -5.64 5.61 -9.59
CA PRO A 148 -5.74 7.07 -9.58
C PRO A 148 -6.53 7.66 -10.75
N THR A 149 -7.43 8.60 -10.47
CA THR A 149 -8.43 9.15 -11.41
C THR A 149 -7.80 9.95 -12.54
N HIS A 150 -6.65 10.58 -12.29
CA HIS A 150 -5.94 11.36 -13.31
C HIS A 150 -5.47 10.50 -14.51
N LEU A 151 -5.37 9.17 -14.34
CA LEU A 151 -4.99 8.26 -15.43
C LEU A 151 -6.01 8.23 -16.57
N SER A 152 -7.28 8.54 -16.29
CA SER A 152 -8.36 8.63 -17.30
C SER A 152 -8.41 7.42 -18.25
N LEU A 153 -8.25 6.21 -17.71
CA LEU A 153 -8.26 4.98 -18.50
C LEU A 153 -9.63 4.76 -19.15
N ASN A 154 -9.63 4.18 -20.35
CA ASN A 154 -10.87 3.89 -21.07
C ASN A 154 -11.59 2.70 -20.44
N VAL A 155 -12.86 2.89 -20.07
CA VAL A 155 -13.72 1.88 -19.48
C VAL A 155 -14.96 1.71 -20.36
N THR A 156 -15.29 0.47 -20.71
CA THR A 156 -16.49 0.11 -21.48
C THR A 156 -17.20 -1.07 -20.82
N ASP A 157 -18.45 -1.33 -21.19
CA ASP A 157 -19.21 -2.51 -20.74
C ASP A 157 -19.89 -3.22 -21.93
N ASP A 158 -20.29 -4.46 -21.72
CA ASP A 158 -21.00 -5.27 -22.74
C ASP A 158 -22.53 -5.24 -22.59
N GLY A 159 -23.08 -4.46 -21.66
CA GLY A 159 -24.50 -4.47 -21.31
C GLY A 159 -25.00 -5.78 -20.66
N LEU A 160 -24.10 -6.72 -20.36
CA LEU A 160 -24.37 -8.01 -19.73
C LEU A 160 -23.75 -8.11 -18.32
N GLY A 161 -23.31 -6.98 -17.77
CA GLY A 161 -22.72 -6.88 -16.43
C GLY A 161 -21.20 -7.06 -16.38
N ASN A 162 -20.50 -7.16 -17.53
CA ASN A 162 -19.05 -7.16 -17.56
C ASN A 162 -18.50 -5.78 -17.90
N VAL A 163 -17.45 -5.39 -17.20
CA VAL A 163 -16.71 -4.14 -17.42
C VAL A 163 -15.35 -4.47 -18.04
N TYR A 164 -14.89 -3.61 -18.92
CA TYR A 164 -13.65 -3.75 -19.68
C TYR A 164 -12.81 -2.50 -19.48
N VAL A 165 -11.60 -2.66 -18.95
CA VAL A 165 -10.64 -1.56 -18.76
C VAL A 165 -9.51 -1.74 -19.78
N LEU A 166 -9.27 -0.73 -20.61
CA LEU A 166 -8.10 -0.70 -21.48
C LEU A 166 -6.90 -0.20 -20.66
N VAL A 167 -5.89 -1.04 -20.53
CA VAL A 167 -4.61 -0.73 -19.88
C VAL A 167 -3.54 -0.62 -20.96
N PRO A 168 -3.14 0.60 -21.36
CA PRO A 168 -2.06 0.79 -22.32
C PRO A 168 -0.73 0.25 -21.77
N TYR A 169 0.18 -0.16 -22.64
CA TYR A 169 1.52 -0.57 -22.19
C TYR A 169 2.34 0.62 -21.68
N ARG A 170 2.94 0.43 -20.51
CA ARG A 170 3.92 1.32 -19.91
C ARG A 170 5.04 0.49 -19.30
N ALA A 171 6.29 0.91 -19.51
CA ALA A 171 7.48 0.23 -18.98
C ALA A 171 7.53 0.20 -17.44
N GLN A 172 6.81 1.12 -16.79
CA GLN A 172 6.60 1.17 -15.35
C GLN A 172 5.48 0.23 -14.87
N GLY A 173 4.60 -0.23 -15.77
CA GLY A 173 3.35 -0.92 -15.43
C GLY A 173 2.26 0.02 -14.92
N TYR A 174 1.11 -0.55 -14.57
CA TYR A 174 0.01 0.13 -13.89
C TYR A 174 -0.38 -0.62 -12.63
N ARG A 175 -0.72 0.15 -11.59
CA ARG A 175 -1.34 -0.33 -10.36
C ARG A 175 -2.58 0.54 -10.18
N ILE A 176 -3.77 -0.05 -10.23
CA ILE A 176 -5.03 0.72 -10.20
C ILE A 176 -6.06 0.02 -9.32
N SER A 177 -6.96 0.81 -8.73
CA SER A 177 -8.19 0.36 -8.09
C SER A 177 -9.36 0.50 -9.08
N VAL A 178 -10.22 -0.50 -9.15
CA VAL A 178 -11.46 -0.49 -9.92
C VAL A 178 -12.64 -0.49 -8.96
N GLU A 179 -13.41 0.58 -8.97
CA GLU A 179 -14.39 0.87 -7.92
C GLU A 179 -15.78 0.96 -8.51
N PHE A 180 -16.67 0.10 -8.03
CA PHE A 180 -18.06 0.04 -8.44
C PHE A 180 -18.90 0.91 -7.50
N GLN A 181 -19.70 1.82 -8.05
CA GLN A 181 -20.46 2.80 -7.27
C GLN A 181 -21.43 2.16 -6.26
N ASP A 182 -22.00 1.00 -6.59
CA ASP A 182 -22.92 0.23 -5.75
C ASP A 182 -22.21 -0.63 -4.68
N ASN A 183 -20.88 -0.64 -4.68
CA ASN A 183 -20.03 -1.38 -3.75
C ASN A 183 -19.28 -0.45 -2.78
N LEU A 184 -19.59 0.85 -2.75
CA LEU A 184 -18.90 1.79 -1.87
C LEU A 184 -19.43 1.71 -0.43
N TYR A 185 -18.50 1.68 0.54
CA TYR A 185 -18.77 1.83 1.95
C TYR A 185 -18.32 3.21 2.45
N SER A 186 -19.12 3.84 3.31
CA SER A 186 -18.81 5.14 3.91
C SER A 186 -18.39 4.94 5.37
N TYR A 187 -17.10 5.05 5.65
CA TYR A 187 -16.61 5.04 7.03
C TYR A 187 -17.07 6.29 7.75
N ARG A 188 -17.69 6.11 8.91
CA ARG A 188 -18.24 7.21 9.72
C ARG A 188 -17.74 7.15 11.15
N ASN A 189 -17.41 8.30 11.70
CA ASN A 189 -16.96 8.36 13.09
C ASN A 189 -18.14 8.28 14.07
N GLY A 190 -17.95 7.58 15.19
CA GLY A 190 -19.00 7.39 16.19
C GLY A 190 -19.36 8.64 16.99
N CYS A 191 -18.47 9.63 17.07
CA CYS A 191 -18.77 10.94 17.63
C CYS A 191 -17.99 12.07 16.93
N ASN A 192 -18.35 13.31 17.28
CA ASN A 192 -17.73 14.54 16.82
C ASN A 192 -16.61 15.00 17.77
N ASP A 193 -15.71 14.11 18.18
CA ASP A 193 -14.58 14.41 19.07
C ASP A 193 -13.23 14.07 18.41
N THR A 194 -12.12 14.45 19.02
CA THR A 194 -10.75 14.24 18.51
C THR A 194 -10.29 12.80 18.56
N GLU A 195 -10.99 11.94 19.32
CA GLU A 195 -10.70 10.52 19.49
C GLU A 195 -12.01 9.72 19.43
N SER A 196 -12.23 9.01 18.32
CA SER A 196 -13.38 8.15 18.17
C SER A 196 -13.09 7.04 17.16
N ASP A 197 -13.74 5.89 17.37
CA ASP A 197 -13.73 4.78 16.43
C ASP A 197 -14.91 4.85 15.46
N PHE A 198 -14.81 4.07 14.39
CA PHE A 198 -15.87 3.96 13.40
C PHE A 198 -17.12 3.28 13.97
N VAL A 199 -18.27 3.71 13.45
CA VAL A 199 -19.58 3.07 13.66
C VAL A 199 -20.06 2.38 12.39
N GLN A 200 -20.95 1.40 12.56
CA GLN A 200 -21.53 0.63 11.46
C GLN A 200 -23.01 0.35 11.69
N ASP A 201 -23.77 0.18 10.62
CA ASP A 201 -25.21 -0.16 10.65
C ASP A 201 -25.53 -1.48 9.91
N TRP A 202 -24.51 -2.29 9.65
CA TRP A 202 -24.57 -3.52 8.86
C TRP A 202 -24.89 -4.76 9.71
N HIS A 203 -24.20 -4.91 10.85
CA HIS A 203 -24.28 -6.09 11.71
C HIS A 203 -24.70 -5.70 13.13
N ALA A 204 -25.98 -5.95 13.47
CA ALA A 204 -26.60 -5.50 14.72
C ALA A 204 -25.92 -6.01 16.00
N ASP A 205 -25.27 -7.17 15.92
CA ASP A 205 -24.55 -7.79 17.04
C ASP A 205 -23.04 -7.48 17.02
N GLY A 206 -22.57 -6.68 16.06
CA GLY A 206 -21.17 -6.27 15.92
C GLY A 206 -20.81 -5.07 16.82
N PRO A 207 -19.51 -4.81 17.02
CA PRO A 207 -19.04 -3.63 17.75
C PRO A 207 -19.50 -2.35 17.06
N ASN A 208 -19.69 -1.30 17.86
CA ASN A 208 -20.06 0.04 17.42
C ASN A 208 -21.27 0.09 16.48
N TYR A 209 -22.21 -0.84 16.64
CA TYR A 209 -23.45 -0.84 15.88
C TYR A 209 -24.33 0.37 16.20
N VAL A 210 -24.86 1.01 15.17
CA VAL A 210 -25.89 2.03 15.26
C VAL A 210 -27.06 1.64 14.37
N SER A 211 -28.29 1.86 14.86
CA SER A 211 -29.48 1.49 14.09
C SER A 211 -29.62 2.25 12.77
N ASN A 212 -29.08 3.47 12.71
CA ASN A 212 -29.02 4.35 11.54
C ASN A 212 -27.89 5.37 11.75
N PHE A 213 -27.23 5.78 10.67
CA PHE A 213 -26.32 6.92 10.71
C PHE A 213 -27.07 8.25 10.92
N THR A 214 -26.38 9.20 11.54
CA THR A 214 -26.90 10.56 11.81
C THR A 214 -25.89 11.61 11.37
N ASP A 215 -26.30 12.88 11.29
CA ASP A 215 -25.41 13.99 10.89
C ASP A 215 -24.27 14.24 11.90
N SER A 216 -24.35 13.71 13.13
CA SER A 216 -23.25 13.77 14.10
C SER A 216 -22.21 12.65 13.92
N MET A 217 -22.30 11.89 12.84
CA MET A 217 -21.38 10.79 12.50
C MET A 217 -20.71 11.10 11.15
N PRO A 218 -19.66 11.94 11.16
CA PRO A 218 -19.08 12.51 9.95
C PRO A 218 -18.43 11.42 9.11
N VAL A 219 -18.49 11.59 7.78
CA VAL A 219 -17.83 10.67 6.85
C VAL A 219 -16.33 10.94 6.88
N MET A 220 -15.56 9.87 7.07
CA MET A 220 -14.12 9.90 7.24
C MET A 220 -13.38 9.38 6.00
N GLY A 221 -14.06 8.59 5.18
CA GLY A 221 -13.55 8.02 3.94
C GLY A 221 -14.67 7.27 3.23
N VAL A 222 -14.60 7.21 1.90
CA VAL A 222 -15.53 6.43 1.07
C VAL A 222 -14.68 5.60 0.11
N GLU A 223 -14.76 4.28 0.28
CA GLU A 223 -13.93 3.32 -0.46
C GLU A 223 -14.75 2.06 -0.76
N PRO A 224 -14.32 1.20 -1.70
CA PRO A 224 -14.96 -0.09 -1.94
C PRO A 224 -15.06 -0.94 -0.67
N HIS A 225 -16.23 -1.53 -0.45
CA HIS A 225 -16.46 -2.59 0.52
C HIS A 225 -15.62 -3.82 0.18
N ASP A 226 -15.78 -4.30 -1.06
CA ASP A 226 -14.93 -5.32 -1.67
C ASP A 226 -14.03 -4.69 -2.73
N ALA A 227 -12.78 -4.37 -2.38
CA ALA A 227 -11.87 -3.72 -3.31
C ALA A 227 -11.43 -4.65 -4.45
N LEU A 228 -11.13 -4.09 -5.62
CA LEU A 228 -10.47 -4.79 -6.72
C LEU A 228 -9.28 -3.99 -7.22
N LEU A 229 -8.08 -4.52 -7.01
CA LEU A 229 -6.84 -3.96 -7.54
C LEU A 229 -6.39 -4.72 -8.80
N ILE A 230 -5.86 -3.98 -9.77
CA ILE A 230 -5.22 -4.54 -10.97
C ILE A 230 -3.75 -4.12 -10.99
N PHE A 231 -2.86 -5.11 -11.01
CA PHE A 231 -1.42 -4.93 -11.17
C PHE A 231 -1.00 -5.42 -12.56
N ALA A 232 -0.92 -4.50 -13.50
CA ALA A 232 -0.40 -4.75 -14.86
C ALA A 232 1.10 -4.47 -14.88
N SER A 233 1.90 -5.51 -14.64
CA SER A 233 3.35 -5.40 -14.48
C SER A 233 4.08 -5.65 -15.82
N PRO A 234 5.12 -4.88 -16.18
CA PRO A 234 5.94 -5.22 -17.33
C PRO A 234 6.67 -6.55 -17.11
N PHE A 235 7.08 -7.22 -18.18
CA PHE A 235 8.01 -8.34 -18.04
C PHE A 235 9.34 -7.86 -17.42
N PRO A 236 9.93 -8.63 -16.50
CA PRO A 236 11.17 -8.25 -15.84
C PRO A 236 12.36 -8.36 -16.79
N SER A 237 13.41 -7.60 -16.52
CA SER A 237 14.71 -7.81 -17.14
C SER A 237 15.36 -9.11 -16.63
N SER A 238 16.27 -9.67 -17.42
CA SER A 238 16.90 -10.97 -17.12
C SER A 238 17.72 -10.98 -15.83
N ASP A 239 18.24 -9.83 -15.38
CA ASP A 239 19.00 -9.69 -14.13
C ASP A 239 18.12 -9.74 -12.86
N LEU A 240 16.80 -9.73 -13.04
CA LEU A 240 15.78 -9.91 -12.00
C LEU A 240 15.17 -11.33 -12.02
N ILE A 241 15.69 -12.24 -12.85
CA ILE A 241 15.29 -13.66 -12.89
C ILE A 241 16.53 -14.56 -12.77
N PRO A 242 16.71 -15.31 -11.68
CA PRO A 242 17.78 -16.30 -11.61
C PRO A 242 17.45 -17.51 -12.49
N SER A 243 18.49 -18.20 -12.97
CA SER A 243 18.31 -19.44 -13.73
C SER A 243 17.87 -20.57 -12.82
N GLU A 244 16.67 -21.12 -13.08
CA GLU A 244 16.11 -22.28 -12.36
C GLU A 244 17.02 -23.52 -12.46
N THR A 245 17.71 -23.69 -13.59
CA THR A 245 18.58 -24.86 -13.84
C THR A 245 20.02 -24.67 -13.38
N SER A 246 20.36 -23.53 -12.74
CA SER A 246 21.71 -23.29 -12.23
C SER A 246 22.01 -24.17 -11.03
N GLN A 247 23.27 -24.62 -10.90
CA GLN A 247 23.73 -25.33 -9.69
C GLN A 247 23.73 -24.44 -8.44
N GLU A 248 23.71 -23.12 -8.64
CA GLU A 248 23.65 -22.11 -7.58
C GLU A 248 22.21 -21.89 -7.07
N THR A 249 21.21 -22.50 -7.69
CA THR A 249 19.79 -22.30 -7.37
C THR A 249 19.22 -23.50 -6.62
N TYR A 250 18.67 -23.25 -5.44
CA TYR A 250 17.84 -24.20 -4.72
C TYR A 250 16.38 -24.01 -5.14
N VAL A 251 15.81 -25.00 -5.82
CA VAL A 251 14.41 -24.96 -6.27
C VAL A 251 13.51 -25.52 -5.17
N VAL A 252 12.56 -24.70 -4.73
CA VAL A 252 11.52 -25.08 -3.76
C VAL A 252 10.29 -25.55 -4.51
N TYR A 253 9.77 -26.72 -4.15
CA TYR A 253 8.53 -27.27 -4.71
C TYR A 253 7.32 -27.03 -3.80
N PRO A 254 6.10 -26.89 -4.35
CA PRO A 254 4.90 -26.54 -3.59
C PRO A 254 4.64 -27.45 -2.37
N GLY A 255 4.12 -26.85 -1.30
CA GLY A 255 3.87 -27.50 0.00
C GLY A 255 4.60 -26.84 1.16
N LEU A 256 4.86 -27.61 2.23
CA LEU A 256 5.64 -27.15 3.37
C LEU A 256 7.06 -26.78 2.93
N VAL A 257 7.47 -25.54 3.19
CA VAL A 257 8.81 -25.05 2.86
C VAL A 257 9.84 -25.80 3.71
N PRO A 258 10.89 -26.40 3.09
CA PRO A 258 11.96 -27.05 3.84
C PRO A 258 12.78 -26.03 4.62
N ASP A 259 13.56 -26.49 5.60
CA ASP A 259 14.53 -25.63 6.28
C ASP A 259 15.59 -25.12 5.28
N LEU A 260 15.61 -23.80 5.08
CA LEU A 260 16.51 -23.10 4.16
C LEU A 260 17.79 -22.59 4.84
N SER A 261 17.95 -22.80 6.15
CA SER A 261 19.06 -22.24 6.93
C SER A 261 20.42 -22.89 6.65
N ASN A 262 20.43 -24.11 6.09
CA ASN A 262 21.64 -24.91 5.89
C ASN A 262 21.96 -25.26 4.43
N ILE A 263 21.23 -24.67 3.47
CA ILE A 263 21.53 -24.86 2.05
C ILE A 263 22.83 -24.12 1.67
N THR A 264 23.49 -24.57 0.61
CA THR A 264 24.74 -23.95 0.10
C THR A 264 24.53 -23.13 -1.18
N SER A 265 23.32 -23.15 -1.73
CA SER A 265 22.93 -22.39 -2.90
C SER A 265 22.91 -20.89 -2.58
N THR A 266 23.10 -20.06 -3.60
CA THR A 266 23.02 -18.60 -3.48
C THR A 266 21.64 -18.06 -3.80
N ASN A 267 20.89 -18.78 -4.65
CA ASN A 267 19.52 -18.43 -5.01
C ASN A 267 18.54 -19.43 -4.40
N VAL A 268 17.38 -18.95 -3.94
CA VAL A 268 16.20 -19.74 -3.62
C VAL A 268 15.12 -19.39 -4.64
N TYR A 269 14.61 -20.39 -5.34
CA TYR A 269 13.62 -20.23 -6.41
C TYR A 269 12.32 -20.94 -6.01
N PHE A 270 11.25 -20.17 -5.81
CA PHE A 270 9.89 -20.71 -5.65
C PHE A 270 9.22 -20.79 -7.02
N THR A 271 8.93 -22.01 -7.48
CA THR A 271 8.17 -22.27 -8.70
C THR A 271 6.69 -21.87 -8.56
N PRO A 272 5.90 -21.82 -9.64
CA PRO A 272 4.46 -21.57 -9.51
C PRO A 272 3.78 -22.65 -8.65
N GLY A 273 2.94 -22.22 -7.71
CA GLY A 273 2.26 -23.08 -6.74
C GLY A 273 2.15 -22.45 -5.36
N VAL A 274 1.65 -23.22 -4.40
CA VAL A 274 1.38 -22.76 -3.02
C VAL A 274 2.39 -23.35 -2.05
N TYR A 275 2.93 -22.52 -1.19
CA TYR A 275 3.94 -22.85 -0.20
C TYR A 275 3.52 -22.32 1.16
N TYR A 276 3.93 -22.98 2.24
CA TYR A 276 3.67 -22.49 3.58
C TYR A 276 4.79 -22.84 4.55
N MET A 277 5.04 -21.94 5.51
CA MET A 277 6.01 -22.12 6.59
C MET A 277 5.34 -22.49 7.92
N THR A 278 4.00 -22.35 8.00
CA THR A 278 3.16 -22.40 9.21
C THR A 278 3.17 -21.10 10.03
N ALA A 279 2.20 -20.97 10.93
CA ALA A 279 2.03 -19.81 11.80
C ALA A 279 3.13 -19.63 12.87
N THR A 280 4.04 -20.60 13.01
CA THR A 280 5.07 -20.64 14.06
C THR A 280 6.47 -20.82 13.50
N ASN A 281 6.70 -20.45 12.24
CA ASN A 281 8.02 -20.50 11.63
C ASN A 281 8.13 -19.48 10.48
N HIS A 282 9.35 -19.02 10.19
CA HIS A 282 9.66 -18.23 9.01
C HIS A 282 11.00 -18.67 8.40
N ALA A 283 11.31 -18.25 7.17
CA ALA A 283 12.54 -18.64 6.51
C ALA A 283 13.72 -17.78 6.98
N VAL A 284 14.48 -18.30 7.95
CA VAL A 284 15.85 -17.84 8.20
C VAL A 284 16.76 -18.48 7.17
N LEU A 285 17.28 -17.67 6.25
CA LEU A 285 18.08 -18.15 5.13
C LEU A 285 19.52 -18.45 5.55
N SER A 286 20.14 -19.44 4.90
CA SER A 286 21.60 -19.63 4.94
C SER A 286 22.33 -18.36 4.52
N SER A 287 23.51 -18.10 5.10
CA SER A 287 24.32 -16.92 4.78
C SER A 287 24.88 -16.93 3.35
N SER A 288 24.82 -18.08 2.65
CA SER A 288 25.12 -18.14 1.21
C SER A 288 24.02 -17.54 0.34
N VAL A 289 22.78 -17.44 0.84
CA VAL A 289 21.63 -17.01 0.05
C VAL A 289 21.56 -15.49 0.02
N ASP A 290 21.72 -14.92 -1.17
CA ASP A 290 21.56 -13.50 -1.42
C ASP A 290 20.42 -13.19 -2.40
N TRP A 291 19.74 -14.20 -2.94
CA TRP A 291 18.62 -14.00 -3.86
C TRP A 291 17.45 -14.94 -3.59
N VAL A 292 16.29 -14.39 -3.23
CA VAL A 292 14.99 -15.09 -3.25
C VAL A 292 14.20 -14.67 -4.49
N TYR A 293 13.73 -15.64 -5.27
CA TYR A 293 12.89 -15.43 -6.44
C TYR A 293 11.52 -16.10 -6.27
N LEU A 294 10.45 -15.32 -6.44
CA LEU A 294 9.06 -15.79 -6.41
C LEU A 294 8.49 -15.74 -7.84
N ALA A 295 8.39 -16.90 -8.51
CA ALA A 295 7.88 -16.97 -9.86
C ALA A 295 6.44 -16.41 -9.97
N PRO A 296 6.02 -15.85 -11.14
CA PRO A 296 4.62 -15.53 -11.37
C PRO A 296 3.73 -16.76 -11.11
N GLY A 297 2.77 -16.62 -10.19
CA GLY A 297 1.94 -17.73 -9.72
C GLY A 297 2.50 -18.52 -8.53
N ALA A 298 3.64 -18.13 -7.94
CA ALA A 298 4.03 -18.58 -6.61
C ALA A 298 3.22 -17.84 -5.53
N TYR A 299 2.73 -18.55 -4.52
CA TYR A 299 2.08 -17.99 -3.34
C TYR A 299 2.69 -18.60 -2.08
N VAL A 300 3.54 -17.85 -1.40
CA VAL A 300 4.32 -18.30 -0.24
C VAL A 300 3.74 -17.72 1.03
N LYS A 301 3.11 -18.55 1.87
CA LYS A 301 2.66 -18.18 3.22
C LYS A 301 3.85 -18.25 4.17
N GLY A 302 4.39 -17.11 4.54
CA GLY A 302 5.63 -17.05 5.32
C GLY A 302 6.23 -15.66 5.37
N ALA A 303 7.45 -15.60 5.88
CA ALA A 303 8.29 -14.41 5.92
C ALA A 303 9.76 -14.80 5.69
N VAL A 304 10.60 -13.85 5.31
CA VAL A 304 11.99 -14.11 4.90
C VAL A 304 12.97 -13.24 5.69
N GLN A 305 13.98 -13.87 6.28
CA GLN A 305 15.10 -13.22 6.94
C GLN A 305 16.42 -13.61 6.26
N PHE A 306 17.10 -12.63 5.66
CA PHE A 306 18.44 -12.79 5.09
C PHE A 306 19.52 -12.76 6.17
N THR A 307 20.52 -13.63 6.04
CA THR A 307 21.70 -13.67 6.93
C THR A 307 23.01 -13.48 6.19
N THR A 308 22.95 -13.25 4.88
CA THR A 308 24.11 -13.00 4.03
C THR A 308 24.73 -11.62 4.31
N THR A 309 26.03 -11.52 4.06
CA THR A 309 26.78 -10.25 4.04
C THR A 309 27.09 -9.81 2.60
N SER A 310 26.39 -10.36 1.60
CA SER A 310 26.56 -9.98 0.20
C SER A 310 26.24 -8.49 0.01
N SER A 311 27.02 -7.82 -0.84
CA SER A 311 26.80 -6.40 -1.15
C SER A 311 25.49 -6.15 -1.90
N ILE A 312 24.91 -7.17 -2.52
CA ILE A 312 23.61 -7.10 -3.18
C ILE A 312 22.76 -8.25 -2.67
N ILE A 313 21.61 -7.91 -2.10
CA ILE A 313 20.59 -8.85 -1.62
C ILE A 313 19.36 -8.64 -2.50
N LYS A 314 18.70 -9.70 -2.94
CA LYS A 314 17.57 -9.62 -3.89
C LYS A 314 16.35 -10.39 -3.41
N ALA A 315 15.19 -9.76 -3.52
CA ALA A 315 13.87 -10.38 -3.47
C ALA A 315 13.11 -10.00 -4.76
N THR A 316 13.04 -10.88 -5.74
CA THR A 316 12.47 -10.54 -7.06
C THR A 316 11.43 -11.53 -7.55
N GLY A 317 10.72 -11.17 -8.61
CA GLY A 317 9.68 -11.98 -9.24
C GLY A 317 8.29 -11.44 -8.97
N PHE A 318 7.26 -12.11 -9.49
CA PHE A 318 5.87 -11.63 -9.44
C PHE A 318 4.95 -12.62 -8.73
N GLY A 319 5.51 -13.39 -7.80
CA GLY A 319 4.75 -14.15 -6.81
C GLY A 319 4.35 -13.30 -5.59
N VAL A 320 3.67 -13.97 -4.67
CA VAL A 320 3.17 -13.38 -3.43
C VAL A 320 3.92 -13.95 -2.22
N LEU A 321 4.34 -13.09 -1.29
CA LEU A 321 4.74 -13.47 0.07
C LEU A 321 3.63 -13.01 1.05
N SER A 322 2.96 -13.93 1.72
CA SER A 322 1.80 -13.65 2.56
C SER A 322 2.05 -13.98 4.03
N GLY A 323 1.78 -13.03 4.93
CA GLY A 323 1.82 -13.21 6.37
C GLY A 323 0.53 -13.75 6.97
N GLU A 324 -0.43 -14.20 6.15
CA GLU A 324 -1.79 -14.55 6.58
C GLU A 324 -1.91 -15.60 7.70
N GLN A 325 -0.88 -16.41 7.91
CA GLN A 325 -0.83 -17.43 8.97
C GLN A 325 -0.40 -16.85 10.32
N TYR A 326 0.24 -15.68 10.36
CA TYR A 326 0.74 -15.07 11.59
C TYR A 326 -0.35 -14.24 12.26
N VAL A 327 -0.29 -14.19 13.59
CA VAL A 327 -1.12 -13.29 14.41
C VAL A 327 -0.53 -11.87 14.38
N TYR A 328 -1.32 -10.87 14.76
CA TYR A 328 -0.82 -9.51 14.98
C TYR A 328 0.38 -9.53 15.94
N GLN A 329 1.45 -8.80 15.61
CA GLN A 329 2.68 -8.75 16.42
C GLN A 329 3.24 -10.15 16.75
N ALA A 330 3.29 -11.04 15.75
CA ALA A 330 3.83 -12.38 15.92
C ALA A 330 5.30 -12.32 16.36
N ASN A 331 5.55 -12.55 17.65
CA ASN A 331 6.86 -12.39 18.27
C ASN A 331 7.71 -13.66 18.11
N THR A 332 8.78 -13.58 17.34
CA THR A 332 9.66 -14.72 17.03
C THR A 332 10.37 -15.30 18.25
N ALA A 333 10.66 -14.48 19.27
CA ALA A 333 11.27 -14.91 20.53
C ALA A 333 10.26 -15.55 21.50
N SER A 334 8.96 -15.38 21.26
CA SER A 334 7.87 -15.90 22.10
C SER A 334 7.04 -16.98 21.40
N GLY A 335 7.60 -17.67 20.41
CA GLY A 335 6.88 -18.73 19.69
C GLY A 335 5.75 -18.19 18.80
N TYR A 336 5.94 -16.99 18.24
CA TYR A 336 5.03 -16.31 17.31
C TYR A 336 3.69 -15.91 17.92
N THR A 337 3.58 -15.86 19.25
CA THR A 337 2.40 -15.29 19.92
C THR A 337 2.33 -13.79 19.73
N ASN A 338 1.11 -13.22 19.78
CA ASN A 338 0.88 -11.78 19.85
C ASN A 338 1.42 -11.25 21.19
N ASN A 339 2.65 -10.76 21.17
CA ASN A 339 3.35 -10.23 22.33
C ASN A 339 4.33 -9.16 21.85
N ALA A 340 3.84 -7.92 21.74
CA ALA A 340 4.56 -6.79 21.17
C ALA A 340 6.05 -6.72 21.56
N SER A 341 6.91 -6.73 20.56
CA SER A 341 8.34 -6.43 20.67
C SER A 341 8.83 -5.79 19.38
N ASN A 342 9.20 -4.52 19.44
CA ASN A 342 9.81 -3.82 18.30
C ASN A 342 11.02 -4.56 17.73
N ASN A 343 11.75 -5.35 18.54
CA ASN A 343 12.93 -6.09 18.08
C ASN A 343 12.61 -7.49 17.55
N ASP A 344 11.63 -8.18 18.15
CA ASP A 344 11.41 -9.62 17.91
C ASP A 344 10.15 -9.90 17.08
N ASP A 345 9.27 -8.93 16.87
CA ASP A 345 8.08 -9.09 16.04
C ASP A 345 8.46 -9.29 14.57
N LEU A 346 7.79 -10.24 13.94
CA LEU A 346 8.15 -10.74 12.62
C LEU A 346 7.92 -9.70 11.52
N ARG A 347 8.98 -9.41 10.75
CA ARG A 347 8.90 -8.64 9.50
C ARG A 347 8.64 -9.58 8.34
N MET A 348 8.01 -9.08 7.27
CA MET A 348 7.86 -9.86 6.03
C MET A 348 9.21 -10.06 5.34
N TRP A 349 10.03 -9.00 5.31
CA TRP A 349 11.40 -9.03 4.82
C TRP A 349 12.33 -8.43 5.89
N SER A 350 13.34 -9.19 6.29
CA SER A 350 14.38 -8.68 7.18
C SER A 350 15.76 -9.16 6.82
N GLY A 351 16.77 -8.54 7.42
CA GLY A 351 18.15 -9.00 7.35
C GLY A 351 19.07 -8.18 8.25
N TYR A 352 20.36 -8.48 8.16
CA TYR A 352 21.39 -7.80 8.93
C TYR A 352 22.38 -7.12 8.01
N SER A 353 22.62 -5.84 8.25
CA SER A 353 23.67 -5.06 7.63
C SER A 353 24.97 -5.14 8.45
N THR A 354 26.10 -5.31 7.78
CA THR A 354 27.43 -5.26 8.42
C THR A 354 28.19 -3.99 8.06
N GLY A 355 28.97 -3.45 9.01
CA GLY A 355 29.72 -2.20 8.81
C GLY A 355 30.94 -2.31 7.89
N ASP A 356 31.29 -3.52 7.43
CA ASP A 356 32.50 -3.77 6.64
C ASP A 356 32.33 -3.40 5.15
N SER A 357 31.08 -3.35 4.65
CA SER A 357 30.78 -3.02 3.25
C SER A 357 29.35 -2.54 3.07
N HIS A 358 29.14 -1.58 2.16
CA HIS A 358 27.80 -1.13 1.78
C HIS A 358 27.00 -2.25 1.10
N GLN A 359 25.77 -2.48 1.56
CA GLN A 359 24.82 -3.44 1.02
C GLN A 359 23.63 -2.72 0.36
N THR A 360 23.04 -3.36 -0.65
CA THR A 360 21.78 -2.91 -1.26
C THR A 360 20.79 -4.05 -1.27
N PHE A 361 19.63 -3.84 -0.65
CA PHE A 361 18.48 -4.73 -0.79
C PHE A 361 17.64 -4.29 -1.99
N VAL A 362 17.62 -5.13 -3.02
CA VAL A 362 16.81 -4.96 -4.22
C VAL A 362 15.54 -5.76 -4.08
N ILE A 363 14.38 -5.09 -4.07
CA ILE A 363 13.07 -5.74 -4.05
C ILE A 363 12.26 -5.32 -5.28
N SER A 364 11.88 -6.29 -6.12
CA SER A 364 11.22 -5.97 -7.39
C SER A 364 10.16 -6.96 -7.82
N GLY A 365 8.98 -6.44 -8.19
CA GLY A 365 7.85 -7.20 -8.75
C GLY A 365 6.92 -7.83 -7.70
N VAL A 366 7.49 -8.22 -6.55
CA VAL A 366 6.82 -9.05 -5.52
C VAL A 366 5.63 -8.34 -4.91
N THR A 367 4.60 -9.11 -4.56
CA THR A 367 3.48 -8.66 -3.74
C THR A 367 3.61 -9.22 -2.32
N THR A 368 3.69 -8.34 -1.33
CA THR A 368 3.55 -8.70 0.09
C THR A 368 2.06 -8.62 0.48
N ASN A 369 1.53 -9.66 1.11
CA ASN A 369 0.15 -9.72 1.57
C ASN A 369 0.08 -9.91 3.09
N SER A 370 -0.84 -9.22 3.75
CA SER A 370 -1.22 -9.45 5.15
C SER A 370 -0.04 -9.50 6.14
N PRO A 371 0.82 -8.45 6.16
CA PRO A 371 1.91 -8.38 7.12
C PRO A 371 1.37 -8.38 8.57
N PRO A 372 1.98 -9.14 9.51
CA PRO A 372 1.56 -9.16 10.92
C PRO A 372 2.12 -7.97 11.74
N PHE A 373 3.10 -7.26 11.19
CA PHE A 373 3.84 -6.16 11.80
C PHE A 373 4.52 -5.33 10.68
N ASN A 374 5.59 -4.58 11.01
CA ASN A 374 6.36 -3.81 10.03
C ASN A 374 6.80 -4.70 8.85
N SER A 375 6.70 -4.17 7.63
CA SER A 375 6.89 -5.01 6.44
C SER A 375 8.36 -5.27 6.10
N ILE A 376 9.20 -4.24 6.12
CA ILE A 376 10.60 -4.31 5.66
C ILE A 376 11.50 -3.54 6.63
N ASP A 377 12.35 -4.26 7.37
CA ASP A 377 13.41 -3.67 8.22
C ASP A 377 14.70 -4.49 8.17
N PHE A 378 15.83 -3.80 8.13
CA PHE A 378 17.17 -4.35 8.36
C PHE A 378 17.73 -3.87 9.70
N PHE A 379 18.52 -4.74 10.32
CA PHE A 379 19.16 -4.51 11.60
C PHE A 379 20.69 -4.42 11.45
N GLY A 380 21.41 -4.10 12.52
CA GLY A 380 22.87 -3.99 12.51
C GLY A 380 23.33 -2.57 12.15
N ASP A 381 24.33 -2.44 11.28
CA ASP A 381 24.83 -1.14 10.83
C ASP A 381 23.93 -0.58 9.72
N ILE A 382 22.91 0.17 10.12
CA ILE A 382 21.89 0.68 9.19
C ILE A 382 22.37 1.84 8.30
N ASP A 383 23.57 2.38 8.55
CA ASP A 383 24.19 3.39 7.69
C ASP A 383 24.86 2.78 6.45
N THR A 384 25.10 1.46 6.47
CA THR A 384 25.74 0.72 5.37
C THR A 384 24.75 -0.10 4.54
N ILE A 385 23.45 0.16 4.63
CA ILE A 385 22.45 -0.47 3.76
C ILE A 385 21.57 0.55 3.05
N SER A 386 21.08 0.17 1.88
CA SER A 386 20.20 0.95 1.02
C SER A 386 19.10 0.04 0.46
N ILE A 387 17.93 0.61 0.17
CA ILE A 387 16.84 -0.09 -0.50
C ILE A 387 16.78 0.34 -1.97
N ASN A 388 16.58 -0.60 -2.88
CA ASN A 388 16.20 -0.32 -4.26
C ASN A 388 14.93 -1.09 -4.58
N GLN A 389 13.80 -0.39 -4.56
CA GLN A 389 12.48 -0.97 -4.70
C GLN A 389 11.82 -0.53 -6.00
N SER A 390 11.29 -1.48 -6.77
CA SER A 390 10.53 -1.19 -7.99
C SER A 390 9.43 -2.20 -8.30
N ASP A 391 8.27 -1.74 -8.76
CA ASP A 391 7.12 -2.61 -9.05
C ASP A 391 6.74 -3.53 -7.89
N TYR A 392 6.90 -3.04 -6.67
CA TYR A 392 6.53 -3.73 -5.43
C TYR A 392 5.09 -3.38 -5.04
N LYS A 393 4.40 -4.33 -4.39
CA LYS A 393 3.04 -4.14 -3.89
C LYS A 393 2.93 -4.62 -2.45
N GLN A 394 2.18 -3.90 -1.64
CA GLN A 394 1.71 -4.34 -0.33
C GLN A 394 0.19 -4.30 -0.31
N VAL A 395 -0.46 -5.41 0.07
CA VAL A 395 -1.93 -5.55 0.13
C VAL A 395 -2.34 -6.19 1.46
N GLY A 396 -3.61 -6.02 1.87
CA GLY A 396 -4.13 -6.67 3.08
C GLY A 396 -3.51 -6.26 4.41
N ALA A 397 -2.80 -5.13 4.43
CA ALA A 397 -2.20 -4.53 5.62
C ALA A 397 -3.26 -3.86 6.53
N PHE A 398 -4.18 -4.66 7.07
CA PHE A 398 -5.28 -4.17 7.91
C PHE A 398 -4.86 -3.95 9.38
N PHE A 399 -3.95 -4.76 9.90
CA PHE A 399 -3.42 -4.59 11.26
C PHE A 399 -2.71 -3.24 11.43
N GLY A 400 -2.64 -2.73 12.65
CA GLY A 400 -1.76 -1.61 12.97
C GLY A 400 -0.28 -1.97 12.76
N GLN A 401 0.62 -0.98 12.74
CA GLN A 401 2.07 -1.19 12.59
C GLN A 401 2.47 -1.95 11.31
N THR A 402 1.57 -2.04 10.32
CA THR A 402 1.86 -2.57 9.00
C THR A 402 2.42 -1.47 8.12
N ASP A 403 3.56 -0.95 8.53
CA ASP A 403 4.32 0.07 7.83
C ASP A 403 4.61 -0.38 6.39
N GLY A 404 4.92 0.59 5.53
CA GLY A 404 5.63 0.30 4.29
C GLY A 404 7.13 0.12 4.56
N THR A 405 7.96 0.67 3.68
CA THR A 405 9.41 0.41 3.69
C THR A 405 10.18 1.45 4.50
N THR A 406 11.09 0.99 5.37
CA THR A 406 12.14 1.83 5.98
C THR A 406 13.20 2.19 4.94
N LEU A 407 13.38 3.49 4.65
CA LEU A 407 14.36 3.97 3.67
C LEU A 407 15.63 4.48 4.36
N TYR A 408 16.69 3.71 4.18
CA TYR A 408 18.05 4.03 4.63
C TYR A 408 18.77 4.96 3.64
N THR A 409 20.01 5.35 3.97
CA THR A 409 20.77 6.27 3.13
C THR A 409 21.02 5.71 1.72
N GLY A 410 20.75 6.52 0.69
CA GLY A 410 20.90 6.13 -0.71
C GLY A 410 19.76 5.29 -1.27
N SER A 411 18.63 5.18 -0.55
CA SER A 411 17.50 4.36 -0.98
C SER A 411 16.70 4.97 -2.13
N THR A 412 16.13 4.09 -2.97
CA THR A 412 15.26 4.45 -4.08
C THR A 412 13.99 3.60 -4.05
N VAL A 413 12.83 4.22 -4.27
CA VAL A 413 11.54 3.55 -4.41
C VAL A 413 10.85 4.07 -5.65
N ARG A 414 10.34 3.18 -6.50
CA ARG A 414 9.51 3.58 -7.64
C ARG A 414 8.41 2.60 -7.96
N ASP A 415 7.42 3.04 -8.71
CA ASP A 415 6.44 2.17 -9.36
C ASP A 415 5.70 1.26 -8.35
N THR A 416 5.33 1.78 -7.19
CA THR A 416 4.92 0.96 -6.04
C THR A 416 3.45 1.15 -5.67
N PHE A 417 2.81 0.11 -5.14
CA PHE A 417 1.51 0.22 -4.47
C PHE A 417 1.62 -0.16 -2.99
N TYR A 418 1.08 0.64 -2.09
CA TYR A 418 0.94 0.30 -0.67
C TYR A 418 -0.51 0.36 -0.22
N HIS A 419 -1.02 -0.72 0.33
CA HIS A 419 -1.98 -0.68 1.41
C HIS A 419 -1.22 -0.69 2.74
N SER A 420 -1.50 0.26 3.64
CA SER A 420 -0.79 0.37 4.92
C SER A 420 -1.66 1.03 5.98
N ASN A 421 -1.63 0.51 7.20
CA ASN A 421 -2.29 1.08 8.37
C ASN A 421 -1.27 1.54 9.45
N ASP A 422 -0.14 2.07 8.98
CA ASP A 422 0.88 2.78 9.76
C ASP A 422 1.75 3.60 8.78
N ASP A 423 2.92 4.10 9.20
CA ASP A 423 3.87 4.88 8.41
C ASP A 423 4.18 4.22 7.05
N THR A 424 3.82 4.86 5.93
CA THR A 424 3.92 4.21 4.60
C THR A 424 5.32 4.36 4.00
N ILE A 425 5.86 5.58 3.98
CA ILE A 425 7.15 5.92 3.38
C ILE A 425 8.02 6.54 4.46
N LYS A 426 8.94 5.76 5.04
CA LYS A 426 9.79 6.18 6.16
C LYS A 426 11.14 6.71 5.67
N THR A 427 11.26 8.01 5.43
CA THR A 427 12.48 8.64 4.89
C THR A 427 13.49 8.93 6.00
N TYR A 428 14.09 7.88 6.57
CA TYR A 428 14.95 7.97 7.75
C TYR A 428 16.44 8.12 7.44
N GLY A 429 16.85 7.95 6.19
CA GLY A 429 18.21 8.19 5.69
C GLY A 429 18.33 9.41 4.78
N SER A 430 19.56 9.70 4.32
CA SER A 430 19.85 10.77 3.36
C SER A 430 19.93 10.27 1.92
N ASN A 431 19.90 11.16 0.93
CA ASN A 431 20.02 10.82 -0.50
C ASN A 431 18.93 9.82 -0.96
N ILE A 432 17.68 10.10 -0.57
CA ILE A 432 16.52 9.26 -0.88
C ILE A 432 15.78 9.81 -2.10
N SER A 433 15.35 8.92 -2.99
CA SER A 433 14.46 9.23 -4.10
C SER A 433 13.25 8.30 -4.10
N VAL A 434 12.04 8.87 -4.13
CA VAL A 434 10.78 8.13 -4.20
C VAL A 434 9.94 8.69 -5.35
N SER A 435 9.43 7.84 -6.23
CA SER A 435 8.53 8.28 -7.30
C SER A 435 7.45 7.29 -7.70
N ASP A 436 6.36 7.76 -8.31
CA ASP A 436 5.28 6.93 -8.86
C ASP A 436 4.74 5.89 -7.85
N VAL A 437 4.34 6.36 -6.67
CA VAL A 437 3.80 5.51 -5.59
C VAL A 437 2.31 5.76 -5.41
N ILE A 438 1.54 4.68 -5.35
CA ILE A 438 0.11 4.71 -5.02
C ILE A 438 -0.09 4.19 -3.61
N VAL A 439 -0.89 4.90 -2.83
CA VAL A 439 -1.15 4.59 -1.42
C VAL A 439 -2.65 4.47 -1.17
N TRP A 440 -3.04 3.35 -0.57
CA TRP A 440 -4.30 3.15 0.12
C TRP A 440 -3.99 3.16 1.62
N LYS A 441 -4.33 4.25 2.29
CA LYS A 441 -4.03 4.47 3.70
C LYS A 441 -5.18 3.96 4.56
N GLY A 442 -4.84 3.25 5.64
CA GLY A 442 -5.77 2.91 6.72
C GLY A 442 -6.12 4.12 7.59
N LYS A 443 -6.14 3.92 8.92
CA LYS A 443 -6.52 4.94 9.90
C LYS A 443 -5.35 5.55 10.67
N THR A 444 -4.15 4.96 10.59
CA THR A 444 -3.00 5.31 11.45
C THR A 444 -1.79 5.78 10.66
N ALA A 445 -1.12 6.77 11.25
CA ALA A 445 0.15 7.39 10.87
C ALA A 445 0.16 8.08 9.49
N PRO A 446 1.12 8.98 9.24
CA PRO A 446 1.22 9.71 7.98
C PRO A 446 1.58 8.82 6.79
N VAL A 447 1.38 9.36 5.59
CA VAL A 447 1.84 8.71 4.35
C VAL A 447 3.37 8.78 4.25
N ILE A 448 3.96 9.97 4.46
CA ILE A 448 5.40 10.18 4.49
C ILE A 448 5.80 10.49 5.94
N GLN A 449 6.75 9.74 6.51
CA GLN A 449 7.20 9.90 7.89
C GLN A 449 8.71 10.14 7.94
N PHE A 450 9.15 11.14 8.72
CA PHE A 450 10.58 11.38 8.99
C PHE A 450 10.91 11.77 10.44
N GLY A 451 9.93 11.71 11.35
CA GLY A 451 10.09 11.96 12.78
C GLY A 451 10.49 10.73 13.59
N TRP A 452 9.85 10.56 14.75
CA TRP A 452 10.14 9.59 15.83
C TRP A 452 11.49 9.72 16.53
N ALA A 453 12.43 10.45 15.93
CA ALA A 453 13.71 10.82 16.51
C ALA A 453 14.20 12.11 15.84
N SER A 454 15.09 12.84 16.50
CA SER A 454 15.87 13.87 15.81
C SER A 454 16.86 13.21 14.85
N ARG A 455 17.00 13.76 13.64
CA ARG A 455 17.80 13.15 12.56
C ARG A 455 18.57 14.20 11.79
N ASN A 456 19.74 13.80 11.27
CA ASN A 456 20.48 14.57 10.30
C ASN A 456 20.20 14.03 8.89
N LEU A 457 19.33 14.71 8.15
CA LEU A 457 18.84 14.26 6.85
C LEU A 457 19.19 15.28 5.77
N THR A 458 19.69 14.81 4.62
CA THR A 458 19.95 15.67 3.48
C THR A 458 19.54 15.01 2.17
N ASN A 459 19.09 15.82 1.21
CA ASN A 459 18.83 15.41 -0.17
C ASN A 459 17.75 14.32 -0.25
N ILE A 460 16.52 14.68 0.11
CA ILE A 460 15.36 13.78 0.00
C ILE A 460 14.45 14.32 -1.09
N THR A 461 14.01 13.44 -1.99
CA THR A 461 13.03 13.76 -3.03
C THR A 461 11.93 12.71 -2.99
N VAL A 462 10.69 13.14 -2.77
CA VAL A 462 9.49 12.32 -2.93
C VAL A 462 8.62 13.02 -3.96
N ASP A 463 8.40 12.39 -5.11
CA ASP A 463 7.80 13.03 -6.28
C ASP A 463 6.80 12.10 -6.99
N GLY A 464 5.53 12.46 -7.02
CA GLY A 464 4.51 11.64 -7.68
C GLY A 464 3.92 10.58 -6.75
N ILE A 465 3.11 11.04 -5.78
CA ILE A 465 2.37 10.17 -4.85
C ILE A 465 0.87 10.32 -5.09
N ASP A 466 0.17 9.21 -5.30
CA ASP A 466 -1.29 9.15 -5.37
C ASP A 466 -1.85 8.43 -4.16
N VAL A 467 -2.37 9.18 -3.20
CA VAL A 467 -3.16 8.63 -2.08
C VAL A 467 -4.60 8.47 -2.57
N ILE A 468 -4.95 7.25 -2.98
CA ILE A 468 -6.27 6.97 -3.60
C ILE A 468 -7.39 6.82 -2.57
N HIS A 469 -7.03 6.47 -1.33
CA HIS A 469 -7.93 6.33 -0.19
C HIS A 469 -7.19 6.64 1.11
N SER A 470 -7.95 7.18 2.07
CA SER A 470 -7.56 7.25 3.48
C SER A 470 -8.81 7.22 4.35
N ARG A 471 -8.67 6.73 5.59
CA ARG A 471 -9.77 6.67 6.56
C ARG A 471 -9.25 6.95 7.96
N TYR A 472 -8.72 8.15 8.16
CA TYR A 472 -8.31 8.60 9.49
C TYR A 472 -9.53 8.79 10.40
N ASN A 473 -9.45 8.38 11.66
CA ASN A 473 -10.57 8.45 12.61
C ASN A 473 -10.31 9.33 13.84
N SER A 474 -9.04 9.65 14.14
CA SER A 474 -8.68 10.46 15.29
C SER A 474 -7.45 11.32 15.02
N ASN A 475 -7.24 12.35 15.86
CA ASN A 475 -5.96 13.06 15.89
C ASN A 475 -4.87 12.23 16.57
N GLY A 476 -5.21 11.35 17.50
CA GLY A 476 -4.26 10.43 18.14
C GLY A 476 -3.60 9.46 17.17
N SER A 477 -4.23 9.20 16.02
CA SER A 477 -3.66 8.35 14.97
C SER A 477 -2.63 9.05 14.07
N HIS A 478 -2.27 10.31 14.37
CA HIS A 478 -1.30 11.10 13.60
C HIS A 478 -1.63 11.22 12.10
N PRO A 479 -2.82 11.73 11.73
CA PRO A 479 -3.21 11.86 10.34
C PRO A 479 -2.40 12.96 9.65
N SER A 480 -1.73 12.64 8.53
CA SER A 480 -1.25 13.64 7.57
C SER A 480 -0.75 12.99 6.28
N ILE A 481 -0.59 13.77 5.22
CA ILE A 481 0.19 13.33 4.04
C ILE A 481 1.68 13.34 4.39
N ILE A 482 2.18 14.43 4.96
CA ILE A 482 3.58 14.60 5.36
C ILE A 482 3.66 14.72 6.88
N GLY A 483 4.37 13.82 7.54
CA GLY A 483 4.42 13.74 9.00
C GLY A 483 5.83 13.65 9.56
N ALA A 484 6.00 14.27 10.73
CA ALA A 484 7.13 14.03 11.61
C ALA A 484 6.57 13.95 13.04
N ASN A 485 6.44 12.73 13.57
CA ASN A 485 5.92 12.55 14.92
C ASN A 485 7.00 12.86 15.97
N GLN A 486 6.56 13.16 17.20
CA GLN A 486 7.43 13.36 18.37
C GLN A 486 8.38 12.17 18.58
N VAL A 487 9.49 12.42 19.31
CA VAL A 487 10.43 11.38 19.77
C VAL A 487 9.65 10.22 20.38
N TYR A 488 9.94 9.01 19.91
CA TYR A 488 9.26 7.81 20.38
C TYR A 488 9.35 7.68 21.90
N GLY A 489 8.21 7.43 22.55
CA GLY A 489 8.10 7.30 24.01
C GLY A 489 7.98 8.63 24.77
N TYR A 490 8.07 9.78 24.10
CA TYR A 490 7.77 11.09 24.69
C TYR A 490 6.31 11.47 24.44
N LEU A 491 5.73 12.22 25.37
CA LEU A 491 4.40 12.80 25.17
C LEU A 491 4.49 13.96 24.17
N GLU A 492 3.47 14.11 23.32
CA GLU A 492 3.35 15.24 22.39
C GLU A 492 3.34 16.62 23.09
N THR A 493 3.03 16.67 24.39
CA THR A 493 3.10 17.89 25.21
C THR A 493 4.51 18.26 25.67
N GLN A 494 5.52 17.39 25.47
CA GLN A 494 6.90 17.64 25.84
C GLN A 494 7.64 18.31 24.68
N THR A 495 7.61 19.64 24.65
CA THR A 495 8.06 20.43 23.49
C THR A 495 9.55 20.80 23.53
N ASP A 496 10.31 20.27 24.48
CA ASP A 496 11.72 20.56 24.75
C ASP A 496 12.67 19.38 24.39
N THR A 497 12.26 18.59 23.40
CA THR A 497 12.89 17.33 23.00
C THR A 497 13.71 17.39 21.71
N ALA A 498 13.85 18.57 21.09
CA ALA A 498 14.62 18.70 19.86
C ALA A 498 16.14 18.61 20.11
N ASP A 499 16.88 18.16 19.10
CA ASP A 499 18.34 18.22 19.07
C ASP A 499 18.80 19.18 17.97
N LEU A 500 19.29 20.35 18.37
CA LEU A 500 19.70 21.43 17.49
C LEU A 500 21.08 21.19 16.84
N SER A 501 21.77 20.11 17.16
CA SER A 501 22.96 19.68 16.41
C SER A 501 22.62 18.99 15.08
N ASN A 502 21.37 18.54 14.94
CA ASN A 502 20.85 17.91 13.75
C ASN A 502 20.17 18.90 12.80
N THR A 503 20.10 18.55 11.52
CA THR A 503 19.43 19.34 10.51
C THR A 503 18.78 18.45 9.46
N VAL A 504 17.54 18.76 9.09
CA VAL A 504 16.82 18.21 7.93
C VAL A 504 16.89 19.24 6.81
N LYS A 505 17.58 18.94 5.71
CA LYS A 505 17.80 19.92 4.65
C LYS A 505 17.75 19.40 3.23
N ASN A 506 17.48 20.30 2.28
CA ASN A 506 17.33 19.98 0.86
C ASN A 506 16.32 18.85 0.65
N VAL A 507 15.08 19.10 1.09
CA VAL A 507 13.98 18.15 1.02
C VAL A 507 12.94 18.66 0.03
N TYR A 508 12.49 17.78 -0.86
CA TYR A 508 11.44 18.04 -1.83
C TYR A 508 10.32 17.02 -1.68
N PHE A 509 9.09 17.51 -1.50
CA PHE A 509 7.86 16.74 -1.51
C PHE A 509 6.94 17.31 -2.60
N GLY A 510 6.83 16.59 -3.71
CA GLY A 510 6.25 17.12 -4.95
C GLY A 510 5.18 16.24 -5.58
N ASN A 511 4.27 16.86 -6.32
CA ASN A 511 3.32 16.19 -7.21
C ASN A 511 2.49 15.12 -6.47
N ILE A 512 1.92 15.51 -5.34
CA ILE A 512 1.13 14.62 -4.46
C ILE A 512 -0.36 14.88 -4.67
N ARG A 513 -1.14 13.82 -4.88
CA ARG A 513 -2.60 13.87 -5.00
C ARG A 513 -3.22 12.97 -3.94
N SER A 514 -4.12 13.51 -3.14
CA SER A 514 -4.97 12.74 -2.23
C SER A 514 -6.40 12.81 -2.70
N GLU A 515 -6.97 11.70 -3.11
CA GLU A 515 -8.34 11.62 -3.60
C GLU A 515 -9.33 11.39 -2.45
N GLY A 516 -10.58 11.86 -2.65
CA GLY A 516 -11.64 11.69 -1.65
C GLY A 516 -11.44 12.51 -0.38
N ILE A 517 -12.09 12.06 0.69
CA ILE A 517 -11.96 12.64 2.04
C ILE A 517 -10.67 12.10 2.65
N GLY A 518 -9.83 12.97 3.20
CA GLY A 518 -8.59 12.53 3.82
C GLY A 518 -8.03 13.40 4.92
N GLY A 519 -6.76 13.15 5.22
CA GLY A 519 -6.00 13.84 6.27
C GLY A 519 -5.52 15.23 5.86
N ASN A 520 -4.89 15.92 6.80
CA ASN A 520 -4.26 17.21 6.57
C ASN A 520 -2.99 17.10 5.69
N LEU A 521 -2.53 18.24 5.16
CA LEU A 521 -1.30 18.30 4.37
C LEU A 521 -0.08 17.85 5.19
N MET A 522 0.11 18.44 6.37
CA MET A 522 1.28 18.18 7.17
C MET A 522 1.06 18.21 8.67
N ARG A 523 1.75 17.34 9.40
CA ARG A 523 1.85 17.38 10.86
C ARG A 523 3.29 17.10 11.27
N ILE A 524 4.05 18.18 11.47
CA ILE A 524 5.50 18.11 11.64
C ILE A 524 5.84 18.64 13.03
N VAL A 525 6.28 17.74 13.92
CA VAL A 525 6.97 18.08 15.16
C VAL A 525 8.44 18.37 14.81
N PRO A 526 8.93 19.61 14.97
CA PRO A 526 10.28 19.94 14.54
C PRO A 526 11.30 19.47 15.57
N LEU A 527 11.88 18.27 15.38
CA LEU A 527 12.87 17.68 16.29
C LEU A 527 14.34 18.03 15.95
N ALA A 528 14.57 18.75 14.86
CA ALA A 528 15.87 19.17 14.33
C ALA A 528 15.71 20.52 13.63
N ASN A 529 16.81 21.19 13.28
CA ASN A 529 16.74 22.38 12.42
C ASN A 529 16.30 22.02 11.00
N TYR A 530 15.70 22.96 10.28
CA TYR A 530 15.24 22.75 8.89
C TYR A 530 15.82 23.80 7.95
N GLU A 531 16.30 23.37 6.79
CA GLU A 531 16.86 24.27 5.77
C GLU A 531 16.48 23.81 4.36
N ASN A 532 15.85 24.67 3.56
CA ASN A 532 15.47 24.39 2.18
C ASN A 532 14.55 23.14 2.05
N VAL A 533 13.33 23.27 2.57
CA VAL A 533 12.26 22.27 2.46
C VAL A 533 11.19 22.79 1.51
N VAL A 534 10.85 22.04 0.48
CA VAL A 534 9.89 22.44 -0.53
C VAL A 534 8.76 21.42 -0.59
N ILE A 535 7.53 21.89 -0.44
CA ILE A 535 6.29 21.17 -0.69
C ILE A 535 5.65 21.82 -1.92
N GLU A 536 5.50 21.08 -3.00
CA GLU A 536 5.08 21.63 -4.30
C GLU A 536 4.01 20.76 -4.98
N ASN A 537 3.04 21.39 -5.64
CA ASN A 537 2.03 20.72 -6.46
C ASN A 537 1.28 19.64 -5.68
N VAL A 538 0.69 20.02 -4.54
CA VAL A 538 -0.11 19.11 -3.71
C VAL A 538 -1.59 19.40 -3.87
N SER A 539 -2.39 18.37 -4.14
CA SER A 539 -3.84 18.46 -4.24
C SER A 539 -4.51 17.51 -3.27
N LEU A 540 -5.35 18.04 -2.38
CA LEU A 540 -6.18 17.26 -1.48
C LEU A 540 -7.63 17.35 -1.96
N GLY A 541 -8.32 16.21 -2.04
CA GLY A 541 -9.71 16.10 -2.47
C GLY A 541 -10.62 16.90 -1.55
N ASP A 542 -10.82 16.42 -0.33
CA ASP A 542 -11.52 17.14 0.72
C ASP A 542 -11.01 16.75 2.11
N PHE A 543 -11.38 17.53 3.11
CA PHE A 543 -11.20 17.16 4.50
C PHE A 543 -12.45 16.46 5.06
N SER A 544 -12.26 15.68 6.11
CA SER A 544 -13.39 15.25 6.94
C SER A 544 -13.99 16.44 7.68
N ASP A 545 -15.12 16.23 8.36
CA ASP A 545 -15.79 17.28 9.13
C ASP A 545 -14.83 18.01 10.08
N ARG A 546 -14.83 19.34 10.03
CA ARG A 546 -13.93 20.16 10.84
C ARG A 546 -14.17 20.02 12.35
N SER A 547 -15.30 19.47 12.79
CA SER A 547 -15.56 19.22 14.20
C SER A 547 -14.60 18.22 14.86
N ASN A 548 -13.95 17.34 14.07
CA ASN A 548 -13.02 16.33 14.58
C ASN A 548 -11.56 16.81 14.62
N TYR A 549 -11.27 18.00 14.08
CA TYR A 549 -9.94 18.62 14.04
C TYR A 549 -8.84 17.88 13.25
N ILE A 550 -9.16 16.80 12.52
CA ILE A 550 -8.22 15.98 11.72
C ILE A 550 -7.71 16.75 10.49
N PHE A 551 -8.53 17.65 9.96
CA PHE A 551 -8.20 18.53 8.82
C PHE A 551 -7.00 19.46 9.08
N GLY A 552 -6.64 19.68 10.35
CA GLY A 552 -5.69 20.69 10.76
C GLY A 552 -4.24 20.28 10.55
N SER A 553 -3.53 20.93 9.62
CA SER A 553 -2.08 20.78 9.51
C SER A 553 -1.38 21.46 10.70
N GLN A 554 -0.25 20.94 11.16
CA GLN A 554 0.47 21.46 12.34
C GLN A 554 1.97 21.61 12.06
N LEU A 555 2.51 22.78 12.43
CA LEU A 555 3.95 23.04 12.56
C LEU A 555 4.19 23.98 13.76
N PRO A 556 4.26 23.43 14.98
CA PRO A 556 4.44 24.19 16.22
C PRO A 556 5.91 24.52 16.52
N VAL A 557 6.15 25.41 17.50
CA VAL A 557 7.51 25.70 18.02
C VAL A 557 7.97 24.60 18.98
N TRP A 558 9.14 24.03 18.71
CA TRP A 558 9.85 23.11 19.60
C TRP A 558 11.21 23.70 20.02
N THR A 559 11.73 23.24 21.16
CA THR A 559 13.03 23.65 21.70
C THR A 559 13.91 22.45 22.03
N ASP A 560 15.20 22.69 22.26
CA ASP A 560 16.04 21.76 23.02
C ASP A 560 15.75 21.82 24.53
N GLY A 561 16.43 20.97 25.30
CA GLY A 561 16.33 20.95 26.76
C GLY A 561 16.90 22.20 27.45
N ASN A 562 17.53 23.13 26.72
CA ASN A 562 17.95 24.44 27.23
C ASN A 562 16.93 25.55 26.93
N GLY A 563 15.83 25.23 26.26
CA GLY A 563 14.82 26.19 25.82
C GLY A 563 15.21 26.98 24.57
N SER A 564 16.24 26.56 23.83
CA SER A 564 16.61 27.17 22.55
C SER A 564 15.68 26.67 21.45
N PRO A 565 15.05 27.55 20.66
CA PRO A 565 14.08 27.14 19.64
C PRO A 565 14.77 26.51 18.43
N VAL A 566 14.07 25.58 17.80
CA VAL A 566 14.42 25.07 16.48
C VAL A 566 14.42 26.19 15.43
N THR A 567 15.42 26.20 14.56
CA THR A 567 15.46 27.10 13.41
C THR A 567 14.89 26.43 12.17
N ILE A 568 14.09 27.18 11.42
CA ILE A 568 13.59 26.80 10.11
C ILE A 568 14.03 27.90 9.14
N THR A 569 14.51 27.55 7.95
CA THR A 569 14.85 28.51 6.88
C THR A 569 14.51 27.92 5.51
N GLY A 570 13.90 28.73 4.63
CA GLY A 570 13.59 28.29 3.26
C GLY A 570 12.58 27.15 3.19
N PHE A 571 11.55 27.17 4.04
CA PHE A 571 10.43 26.24 3.93
C PHE A 571 9.38 26.84 2.98
N THR A 572 9.02 26.13 1.92
CA THR A 572 8.09 26.65 0.91
C THR A 572 6.95 25.67 0.68
N ILE A 573 5.71 26.17 0.65
CA ILE A 573 4.53 25.47 0.17
C ILE A 573 4.05 26.21 -1.08
N PHE A 574 4.05 25.54 -2.23
CA PHE A 574 3.68 26.13 -3.51
C PHE A 574 2.64 25.27 -4.23
N ASN A 575 1.65 25.92 -4.86
CA ASN A 575 0.62 25.26 -5.66
C ASN A 575 -0.11 24.16 -4.86
N TYR A 576 -0.53 24.51 -3.65
CA TYR A 576 -1.37 23.68 -2.79
C TYR A 576 -2.84 23.94 -3.11
N THR A 577 -3.62 22.88 -3.32
CA THR A 577 -5.07 22.95 -3.55
C THR A 577 -5.84 22.03 -2.61
N VAL A 578 -7.03 22.49 -2.21
CA VAL A 578 -8.03 21.68 -1.50
C VAL A 578 -9.33 21.78 -2.29
N ASN A 579 -9.91 20.64 -2.67
CA ASN A 579 -11.15 20.57 -3.46
C ASN A 579 -11.08 21.48 -4.71
N GLY A 580 -9.96 21.40 -5.43
CA GLY A 580 -9.68 22.20 -6.63
C GLY A 580 -9.47 23.71 -6.40
N THR A 581 -9.51 24.19 -5.16
CA THR A 581 -9.30 25.60 -4.82
C THR A 581 -7.86 25.83 -4.38
N THR A 582 -7.17 26.79 -5.01
CA THR A 582 -5.82 27.21 -4.62
C THR A 582 -5.79 27.81 -3.22
N ILE A 583 -4.81 27.38 -2.43
CA ILE A 583 -4.55 27.87 -1.08
C ILE A 583 -3.34 28.80 -1.11
N SER A 584 -3.53 30.07 -0.74
CA SER A 584 -2.44 31.04 -0.73
C SER A 584 -2.69 32.17 0.26
N THR A 585 -1.60 32.77 0.74
CA THR A 585 -1.67 33.91 1.68
C THR A 585 -2.39 35.11 1.07
N THR A 586 -2.32 35.29 -0.25
CA THR A 586 -2.96 36.41 -0.96
C THR A 586 -4.47 36.24 -1.11
N LEU A 587 -4.99 35.02 -0.94
CA LEU A 587 -6.42 34.70 -0.96
C LEU A 587 -7.04 34.62 0.45
N ASP A 588 -6.26 34.86 1.51
CA ASP A 588 -6.70 34.81 2.91
C ASP A 588 -7.40 33.48 3.27
N ASN A 589 -6.89 32.37 2.73
CA ASN A 589 -7.49 31.03 2.86
C ASN A 589 -6.50 29.96 3.32
N THR A 590 -5.36 30.33 3.92
CA THR A 590 -4.33 29.41 4.41
C THR A 590 -4.54 28.91 5.84
N GLY A 591 -4.91 29.82 6.76
CA GLY A 591 -4.90 29.58 8.20
C GLY A 591 -5.81 28.45 8.69
N TYR A 592 -5.63 28.04 9.94
CA TYR A 592 -6.30 26.88 10.55
C TYR A 592 -7.82 26.87 10.36
N THR A 593 -8.53 27.97 10.65
CA THR A 593 -9.99 28.04 10.51
C THR A 593 -10.47 28.23 9.07
N SER A 594 -9.55 28.45 8.12
CA SER A 594 -9.84 28.65 6.71
C SER A 594 -9.65 27.36 5.90
N LEU A 595 -9.93 27.42 4.58
CA LEU A 595 -9.92 26.24 3.71
C LEU A 595 -8.61 25.45 3.79
N GLY A 596 -7.45 26.12 3.81
CA GLY A 596 -6.14 25.46 3.81
C GLY A 596 -5.80 24.67 5.07
N GLY A 597 -6.43 24.99 6.21
CA GLY A 597 -6.26 24.26 7.46
C GLY A 597 -4.85 24.33 8.06
N LEU A 598 -4.03 25.31 7.69
CA LEU A 598 -2.63 25.40 8.13
C LEU A 598 -2.54 26.07 9.52
N ASN A 599 -2.13 25.30 10.53
CA ASN A 599 -1.75 25.80 11.86
C ASN A 599 -0.21 25.82 12.00
N ILE A 600 0.40 26.85 11.42
CA ILE A 600 1.83 27.12 11.48
C ILE A 600 2.05 28.17 12.57
N ALA A 601 3.00 27.94 13.47
CA ALA A 601 3.32 28.88 14.54
C ALA A 601 3.69 30.27 13.97
N GLU A 602 3.21 31.34 14.64
CA GLU A 602 3.38 32.72 14.17
C GLU A 602 4.86 33.11 14.03
N GLU A 603 5.72 32.55 14.87
CA GLU A 603 7.17 32.74 14.85
C GLU A 603 7.81 32.32 13.52
N PHE A 604 7.23 31.32 12.84
CA PHE A 604 7.70 30.86 11.53
C PHE A 604 7.10 31.66 10.36
N LEU A 605 6.08 32.48 10.62
CA LEU A 605 5.40 33.32 9.63
C LEU A 605 5.89 34.79 9.66
N ALA A 606 6.60 35.22 10.70
CA ALA A 606 7.07 36.60 10.85
C ALA A 606 8.20 36.98 9.85
N ALA A 607 8.40 38.30 9.68
CA ALA A 607 9.11 38.98 8.58
C ALA A 607 10.45 38.35 8.11
N ASP A 608 10.66 38.42 6.78
CA ASP A 608 11.60 37.63 5.93
C ASP A 608 11.21 36.15 5.71
N ALA A 609 10.00 35.78 6.17
CA ALA A 609 9.22 34.57 5.88
C ALA A 609 10.07 33.30 5.73
N VAL A 610 10.52 32.80 6.88
CA VAL A 610 11.05 31.45 7.05
C VAL A 610 10.19 30.41 6.32
N ILE A 611 8.86 30.60 6.34
CA ILE A 611 7.89 29.81 5.59
C ILE A 611 7.10 30.69 4.61
N THR A 612 7.05 30.27 3.34
CA THR A 612 6.25 30.93 2.29
C THR A 612 5.16 30.01 1.76
N VAL A 613 3.91 30.50 1.70
CA VAL A 613 2.77 29.78 1.10
C VAL A 613 2.23 30.59 -0.09
N GLN A 614 2.38 30.03 -1.29
CA GLN A 614 2.13 30.69 -2.57
C GLN A 614 1.12 29.95 -3.46
#